data_AF-A0A1H3FDE1-F1
#
_entry.id   AF-A0A1H3FDE1-F1
#
_cell.length_a   1.000
_cell.length_b   1.000
_cell.length_c   1.000
_cell.angle_alpha   90.00
_cell.angle_beta   90.00
_cell.angle_gamma   90.00
#
_symmetry.space_group_name_H-M   'P 1'
#
loop_
_entity.id
_entity.type
_entity.pdbx_description
1 polymer ?
#
loop_
_entity_poly.entity_id
_entity_poly.type
_entity_poly.pdbx_seq_one_letter_code
_entity_poly.pdbx_strand_id
1 'polypeptide(L)'
;MLTTIRTIFNIDNVGKRWGVRILYLITVVLNAAIHFNPFADTDFSPLESWLMSFYNMTDYDPEVYNSLMMTMPLSKGNIIYLLTLLVGELILIGSAYIYASIYVRQYRIEKAEIISKHGSDVINYAAPLIPDEPIKPSKLVGRLLLIMLVTVFVALPLLTISMYFLFFALVGLPFIFTAPVAYLSGDKGLFSAIPYSVKLSFRYYFANMRSIAVVLFAVLVADFLIPLISNVSLTAFYIVDAAVTTWLWLSIARLAAISYCTMKDYPIRSGRRPYAI
;
A
#
# COMPACT_ATOMS: atom_id res chain seq x y z
N MET A 1 21.94 -4.46 6.55
CA MET A 1 21.48 -3.28 5.78
C MET A 1 21.28 -3.61 4.30
N LEU A 2 22.32 -3.93 3.51
CA LEU A 2 22.16 -4.33 2.10
C LEU A 2 21.27 -5.58 1.92
N THR A 3 21.39 -6.55 2.84
CA THR A 3 20.54 -7.74 2.92
C THR A 3 19.06 -7.40 3.17
N THR A 4 18.80 -6.46 4.07
CA THR A 4 17.45 -5.97 4.42
C THR A 4 16.81 -5.26 3.23
N ILE A 5 17.54 -4.35 2.58
CA ILE A 5 17.10 -3.60 1.39
C ILE A 5 16.79 -4.58 0.25
N ARG A 6 17.71 -5.51 -0.04
CA ARG A 6 17.50 -6.55 -1.04
C ARG A 6 16.23 -7.36 -0.73
N THR A 7 15.99 -7.70 0.53
CA THR A 7 14.81 -8.48 0.91
C THR A 7 13.51 -7.71 0.71
N ILE A 8 13.48 -6.38 0.89
CA ILE A 8 12.30 -5.55 0.68
C ILE A 8 11.92 -5.46 -0.81
N PHE A 9 12.91 -5.29 -1.68
CA PHE A 9 12.68 -5.09 -3.12
C PHE A 9 12.61 -6.37 -3.95
N ASN A 10 12.99 -7.50 -3.37
CA ASN A 10 12.95 -8.82 -4.01
C ASN A 10 11.52 -9.39 -4.00
N ILE A 11 10.59 -8.72 -4.69
CA ILE A 11 9.16 -9.03 -4.64
C ILE A 11 8.84 -10.45 -5.15
N ASP A 12 9.61 -11.01 -6.09
CA ASP A 12 9.31 -12.30 -6.70
C ASP A 12 9.67 -13.51 -5.81
N ASN A 13 10.47 -13.30 -4.77
CA ASN A 13 10.91 -14.37 -3.87
C ASN A 13 9.87 -14.63 -2.76
N VAL A 14 8.74 -15.24 -3.12
CA VAL A 14 7.70 -15.74 -2.20
C VAL A 14 7.22 -17.12 -2.67
N GLY A 15 7.46 -18.15 -1.87
CA GLY A 15 7.00 -19.52 -2.14
C GLY A 15 7.39 -20.01 -3.54
N LYS A 16 6.42 -20.51 -4.31
CA LYS A 16 6.62 -20.98 -5.70
C LYS A 16 6.80 -19.86 -6.73
N ARG A 17 6.81 -18.59 -6.33
CA ARG A 17 7.04 -17.37 -7.15
C ARG A 17 5.97 -17.05 -8.21
N TRP A 18 5.38 -18.06 -8.85
CA TRP A 18 4.43 -17.89 -9.96
C TRP A 18 3.20 -17.05 -9.61
N GLY A 19 2.58 -17.28 -8.46
CA GLY A 19 1.41 -16.51 -8.04
C GLY A 19 1.70 -15.02 -7.90
N VAL A 20 2.88 -14.67 -7.40
CA VAL A 20 3.32 -13.27 -7.24
C VAL A 20 3.71 -12.65 -8.58
N ARG A 21 4.33 -13.42 -9.49
CA ARG A 21 4.65 -12.95 -10.84
C ARG A 21 3.41 -12.67 -11.67
N ILE A 22 2.41 -13.54 -11.59
CA ILE A 22 1.10 -13.35 -12.23
C ILE A 22 0.41 -12.12 -11.65
N LEU A 23 0.40 -11.99 -10.31
CA LEU A 23 -0.15 -10.80 -9.66
C LEU A 23 0.53 -9.53 -10.17
N TYR A 24 1.87 -9.47 -10.14
CA TYR A 24 2.62 -8.33 -10.66
C TYR A 24 2.25 -7.99 -12.10
N LEU A 25 2.31 -8.97 -13.01
CA LEU A 25 2.02 -8.75 -14.43
C LEU A 25 0.59 -8.23 -14.66
N ILE A 26 -0.40 -8.84 -14.00
CA ILE A 26 -1.80 -8.41 -14.11
C ILE A 26 -1.97 -6.99 -13.58
N THR A 27 -1.39 -6.67 -12.43
CA THR A 27 -1.46 -5.33 -11.85
C THR A 27 -0.81 -4.28 -12.76
N VAL A 28 0.34 -4.58 -13.35
CA VAL A 28 1.01 -3.69 -14.31
C VAL A 28 0.14 -3.42 -15.52
N VAL A 29 -0.43 -4.47 -16.13
CA VAL A 29 -1.29 -4.33 -17.32
C VAL A 29 -2.55 -3.52 -17.00
N LEU A 30 -3.21 -3.82 -15.88
CA LEU A 30 -4.41 -3.11 -15.47
C LEU A 30 -4.13 -1.65 -15.14
N ASN A 31 -3.00 -1.34 -14.49
CA ASN A 31 -2.61 0.03 -14.18
C ASN A 31 -2.22 0.80 -15.44
N ALA A 32 -1.47 0.17 -16.35
CA ALA A 32 -1.11 0.77 -17.64
C ALA A 32 -2.35 1.07 -18.49
N ALA A 33 -3.36 0.19 -18.49
CA ALA A 33 -4.58 0.34 -19.27
C ALA A 33 -5.35 1.65 -18.98
N ILE A 34 -5.17 2.22 -17.79
CA ILE A 34 -5.78 3.49 -17.37
C ILE A 34 -5.31 4.64 -18.25
N HIS A 35 -4.01 4.65 -18.56
CA HIS A 35 -3.39 5.68 -19.39
C HIS A 35 -3.74 5.56 -20.88
N PHE A 36 -4.31 4.42 -21.30
CA PHE A 36 -4.71 4.17 -22.69
C PHE A 36 -6.24 4.20 -22.87
N ASN A 37 -7.00 4.71 -21.89
CA ASN A 37 -8.45 4.81 -22.00
C ASN A 37 -8.86 5.95 -22.97
N PRO A 38 -9.45 5.63 -24.15
CA PRO A 38 -9.76 6.65 -25.15
C PRO A 38 -10.97 7.53 -24.79
N PHE A 39 -11.73 7.15 -23.75
CA PHE A 39 -12.90 7.90 -23.28
C PHE A 39 -12.58 8.85 -22.14
N ALA A 40 -11.36 8.79 -21.62
CA ALA A 40 -10.91 9.65 -20.54
C ALA A 40 -10.42 10.99 -21.11
N ASP A 41 -10.94 12.08 -20.56
CA ASP A 41 -10.53 13.44 -20.90
C ASP A 41 -9.68 14.02 -19.76
N THR A 42 -8.43 14.36 -20.08
CA THR A 42 -7.46 14.92 -19.14
C THR A 42 -7.47 16.45 -19.11
N ASP A 43 -8.27 17.11 -19.96
CA ASP A 43 -8.40 18.57 -19.95
C ASP A 43 -9.33 19.02 -18.81
N PHE A 44 -8.74 19.62 -17.77
CA PHE A 44 -9.45 20.22 -16.64
C PHE A 44 -9.48 21.76 -16.68
N SER A 45 -9.03 22.40 -17.76
CA SER A 45 -9.01 23.87 -17.88
C SER A 45 -10.39 24.55 -17.68
N PRO A 46 -11.53 23.95 -18.09
CA PRO A 46 -12.85 24.51 -17.75
C PRO A 46 -13.12 24.55 -16.24
N LEU A 47 -12.70 23.51 -15.50
CA LEU A 47 -12.83 23.44 -14.04
C LEU A 47 -11.92 24.46 -13.36
N GLU A 48 -10.69 24.61 -13.85
CA GLU A 48 -9.75 25.62 -13.35
C GLU A 48 -10.30 27.04 -13.53
N SER A 49 -10.83 27.34 -14.72
CA SER A 49 -11.43 28.66 -15.01
C SER A 49 -12.65 28.95 -14.12
N TRP A 50 -13.44 27.92 -13.83
CA TRP A 50 -14.57 28.01 -12.90
C TRP A 50 -14.11 28.24 -11.45
N LEU A 51 -13.06 27.55 -10.98
CA LEU A 51 -12.46 27.80 -9.66
C LEU A 51 -11.88 29.22 -9.55
N MET A 52 -11.19 29.68 -10.58
CA MET A 52 -10.66 31.05 -10.63
C MET A 52 -11.77 32.10 -10.60
N SER A 53 -12.96 31.78 -11.12
CA SER A 53 -14.13 32.67 -11.03
C SER A 53 -14.60 32.86 -9.59
N PHE A 54 -14.52 31.83 -8.74
CA PHE A 54 -14.77 32.00 -7.30
C PHE A 54 -13.66 32.77 -6.60
N TYR A 55 -12.40 32.51 -6.94
CA TYR A 55 -11.26 33.15 -6.29
C TYR A 55 -11.21 34.66 -6.58
N ASN A 56 -11.62 35.06 -7.79
CA ASN A 56 -11.63 36.44 -8.22
C ASN A 56 -12.93 37.20 -7.86
N MET A 57 -13.88 36.55 -7.17
CA MET A 57 -15.05 37.25 -6.61
C MET A 57 -14.60 38.14 -5.45
N THR A 58 -14.54 39.45 -5.70
CA THR A 58 -14.20 40.45 -4.68
C THR A 58 -15.36 40.77 -3.75
N ASP A 59 -16.60 40.66 -4.24
CA ASP A 59 -17.83 40.88 -3.48
C ASP A 59 -18.75 39.66 -3.56
N TYR A 60 -19.39 39.32 -2.43
CA TYR A 60 -20.32 38.20 -2.37
C TYR A 60 -21.67 38.58 -3.00
N ASP A 61 -21.92 38.05 -4.20
CA ASP A 61 -23.24 38.09 -4.86
C ASP A 61 -23.91 36.70 -4.77
N PRO A 62 -25.03 36.56 -4.02
CA PRO A 62 -25.73 35.29 -3.86
C PRO A 62 -26.22 34.67 -5.17
N GLU A 63 -26.62 35.47 -6.16
CA GLU A 63 -27.16 34.95 -7.43
C GLU A 63 -26.05 34.39 -8.30
N VAL A 64 -24.93 35.12 -8.40
CA VAL A 64 -23.76 34.67 -9.13
C VAL A 64 -23.14 33.45 -8.45
N TYR A 65 -23.03 33.46 -7.11
CA TYR A 65 -22.55 32.30 -6.35
C TYR A 65 -23.40 31.05 -6.56
N ASN A 66 -24.73 31.18 -6.49
CA ASN A 66 -25.66 30.07 -6.75
C ASN A 66 -25.56 29.57 -8.20
N SER A 67 -25.43 30.48 -9.17
CA SER A 67 -25.27 30.12 -10.59
C SER A 67 -23.98 29.34 -10.85
N LEU A 68 -22.87 29.73 -10.21
CA LEU A 68 -21.60 29.03 -10.31
C LEU A 68 -21.68 27.67 -9.64
N MET A 69 -22.29 27.55 -8.45
CA MET A 69 -22.44 26.28 -7.75
C MET A 69 -23.31 25.26 -8.50
N MET A 70 -24.27 25.72 -9.31
CA MET A 70 -25.08 24.83 -10.15
C MET A 70 -24.41 24.42 -11.48
N THR A 71 -23.25 24.98 -11.81
CA THR A 71 -22.60 24.83 -13.13
C THR A 71 -21.17 24.27 -13.06
N MET A 72 -20.88 23.36 -12.12
CA MET A 72 -19.57 22.71 -12.05
C MET A 72 -19.22 22.05 -13.40
N PRO A 73 -18.18 22.54 -14.13
CA PRO A 73 -17.96 22.16 -15.51
C PRO A 73 -17.07 20.91 -15.59
N LEU A 74 -17.58 19.79 -15.08
CA LEU A 74 -16.97 18.48 -15.27
C LEU A 74 -17.60 17.81 -16.48
N SER A 75 -16.78 17.56 -17.52
CA SER A 75 -17.22 16.76 -18.66
C SER A 75 -17.41 15.30 -18.23
N LYS A 76 -18.23 14.55 -18.99
CA LYS A 76 -18.33 13.09 -18.79
C LYS A 76 -16.97 12.41 -18.93
N GLY A 77 -16.10 12.91 -19.82
CA GLY A 77 -14.74 12.42 -20.00
C GLY A 77 -13.86 12.65 -18.78
N ASN A 78 -13.95 13.82 -18.12
CA ASN A 78 -13.21 14.10 -16.88
C ASN A 78 -13.67 13.17 -15.74
N ILE A 79 -14.98 12.94 -15.63
CA ILE A 79 -15.54 12.00 -14.65
C ILE A 79 -15.01 10.59 -14.91
N ILE A 80 -15.01 10.14 -16.16
CA ILE A 80 -14.44 8.84 -16.55
C ILE A 80 -12.97 8.77 -16.17
N TYR A 81 -12.18 9.82 -16.45
CA TYR A 81 -10.77 9.86 -16.09
C TYR A 81 -10.56 9.72 -14.58
N LEU A 82 -11.25 10.53 -13.76
CA LEU A 82 -11.16 10.47 -12.30
C LEU A 82 -11.56 9.11 -11.74
N LEU A 83 -12.65 8.51 -12.26
CA LEU A 83 -13.06 7.16 -11.86
C LEU A 83 -12.02 6.11 -12.27
N THR A 84 -11.41 6.24 -13.44
CA THR A 84 -10.40 5.30 -13.91
C THR A 84 -9.12 5.38 -13.05
N LEU A 85 -8.70 6.59 -12.67
CA LEU A 85 -7.61 6.79 -11.71
C LEU A 85 -7.91 6.15 -10.35
N LEU A 86 -9.11 6.39 -9.81
CA LEU A 86 -9.53 5.80 -8.53
C LEU A 86 -9.55 4.27 -8.59
N VAL A 87 -10.02 3.69 -9.70
CA VAL A 87 -9.96 2.23 -9.93
C VAL A 87 -8.51 1.73 -9.97
N GLY A 88 -7.59 2.47 -10.59
CA GLY A 88 -6.16 2.14 -10.60
C GLY A 88 -5.54 2.05 -9.22
N GLU A 89 -5.76 3.07 -8.41
CA GLU A 89 -5.30 3.08 -7.01
C GLU A 89 -5.87 1.90 -6.23
N LEU A 90 -7.15 1.57 -6.42
CA LEU A 90 -7.77 0.40 -5.79
C LEU A 90 -7.16 -0.92 -6.28
N ILE A 91 -6.78 -1.03 -7.56
CA ILE A 91 -6.09 -2.20 -8.10
C ILE A 91 -4.71 -2.34 -7.46
N LEU A 92 -3.96 -1.25 -7.32
CA LEU A 92 -2.64 -1.23 -6.67
C LEU A 92 -2.74 -1.61 -5.19
N ILE A 93 -3.65 -0.98 -4.43
CA ILE A 93 -3.90 -1.28 -3.02
C ILE A 93 -4.37 -2.73 -2.84
N GLY A 94 -5.31 -3.19 -3.65
CA GLY A 94 -5.80 -4.56 -3.62
C GLY A 94 -4.70 -5.57 -3.89
N SER A 95 -3.84 -5.30 -4.87
CA SER A 95 -2.68 -6.12 -5.20
C SER A 95 -1.68 -6.16 -4.06
N ALA A 96 -1.40 -5.02 -3.42
CA ALA A 96 -0.56 -4.93 -2.23
C ALA A 96 -1.10 -5.78 -1.07
N TYR A 97 -2.41 -5.72 -0.79
CA TYR A 97 -3.05 -6.53 0.24
C TYR A 97 -3.01 -8.03 -0.06
N ILE A 98 -3.30 -8.43 -1.31
CA ILE A 98 -3.19 -9.82 -1.74
C ILE A 98 -1.75 -10.31 -1.57
N TYR A 99 -0.78 -9.52 -2.02
CA TYR A 99 0.65 -9.84 -1.91
C TYR A 99 1.07 -10.03 -0.45
N ALA A 100 0.75 -9.09 0.43
CA ALA A 100 1.09 -9.17 1.85
C ALA A 100 0.49 -10.44 2.50
N SER A 101 -0.74 -10.79 2.12
CA SER A 101 -1.43 -11.99 2.60
C SER A 101 -0.75 -13.28 2.14
N ILE A 102 -0.37 -13.34 0.86
CA ILE A 102 0.38 -14.47 0.29
C ILE A 102 1.72 -14.62 1.01
N TYR A 103 2.42 -13.51 1.25
CA TYR A 103 3.70 -13.49 1.95
C TYR A 103 3.57 -14.07 3.37
N VAL A 104 2.67 -13.52 4.20
CA VAL A 104 2.50 -13.97 5.59
C VAL A 104 2.08 -15.44 5.65
N ARG A 105 1.18 -15.87 4.76
CA ARG A 105 0.76 -17.26 4.67
C ARG A 105 1.93 -18.19 4.35
N GLN A 106 2.73 -17.84 3.34
CA GLN A 106 3.88 -18.63 2.94
C GLN A 106 4.96 -18.68 4.03
N TYR A 107 5.23 -17.54 4.67
CA TYR A 107 6.14 -17.44 5.80
C TYR A 107 5.78 -18.41 6.94
N ARG A 108 4.48 -18.48 7.29
CA ARG A 108 3.98 -19.42 8.32
C ARG A 108 4.16 -20.87 7.92
N ILE A 109 3.87 -21.21 6.67
CA ILE A 109 4.03 -22.58 6.14
C ILE A 109 5.50 -23.00 6.19
N GLU A 110 6.40 -22.17 5.69
CA GLU A 110 7.85 -22.45 5.71
C GLU A 110 8.38 -22.60 7.14
N LYS A 111 7.96 -21.71 8.04
CA LYS A 111 8.35 -21.77 9.45
C LYS A 111 7.83 -23.04 10.15
N ALA A 112 6.59 -23.45 9.89
CA ALA A 112 6.04 -24.69 10.42
C ALA A 112 6.78 -25.93 9.89
N GLU A 113 7.16 -25.94 8.61
CA GLU A 113 7.94 -27.02 7.99
C GLU A 113 9.37 -27.10 8.55
N ILE A 114 10.01 -25.97 8.83
CA ILE A 114 11.33 -25.94 9.49
C ILE A 114 11.25 -26.55 10.88
N ILE A 115 10.24 -26.19 11.67
CA ILE A 115 10.03 -26.70 13.03
C ILE A 115 9.76 -28.22 13.00
N SER A 116 8.94 -28.71 12.07
CA SER A 116 8.64 -30.15 11.98
C SER A 116 9.84 -31.01 11.57
N LYS A 117 10.77 -30.46 10.76
CA LYS A 117 11.99 -31.16 10.32
C LYS A 117 13.08 -31.27 11.38
N HIS A 118 13.13 -30.40 12.40
CA HIS A 118 14.23 -30.33 13.37
C HIS A 118 13.97 -31.07 14.70
N GLY A 119 12.88 -31.84 14.80
CA GLY A 119 12.66 -32.78 15.92
C GLY A 119 12.17 -32.15 17.24
N SER A 120 11.62 -33.01 18.11
CA SER A 120 10.89 -32.68 19.34
C SER A 120 11.65 -31.84 20.38
N ASP A 121 12.98 -31.88 20.37
CA ASP A 121 13.81 -31.15 21.35
C ASP A 121 13.85 -29.64 21.08
N VAL A 122 13.61 -29.21 19.83
CA VAL A 122 13.44 -27.80 19.46
C VAL A 122 12.02 -27.32 19.78
N ILE A 123 11.02 -28.20 19.70
CA ILE A 123 9.60 -27.87 19.92
C ILE A 123 9.34 -27.41 21.36
N ASN A 124 10.06 -27.96 22.35
CA ASN A 124 9.94 -27.54 23.75
C ASN A 124 10.61 -26.18 24.03
N TYR A 125 11.67 -25.81 23.29
CA TYR A 125 12.30 -24.48 23.38
C TYR A 125 11.57 -23.42 22.51
N ALA A 126 10.89 -23.87 21.46
CA ALA A 126 10.16 -23.07 20.48
C ALA A 126 8.63 -23.06 20.67
N ALA A 127 8.10 -23.62 21.76
CA ALA A 127 6.67 -23.55 22.11
C ALA A 127 6.09 -22.11 22.07
N PRO A 128 6.81 -21.04 22.47
CA PRO A 128 6.35 -19.65 22.28
C PRO A 128 6.57 -19.09 20.85
N LEU A 129 7.18 -19.86 19.93
CA LEU A 129 7.55 -19.47 18.56
C LEU A 129 6.78 -20.23 17.47
N ILE A 130 5.84 -21.11 17.83
CA ILE A 130 4.97 -21.79 16.87
C ILE A 130 4.19 -20.72 16.09
N PRO A 131 4.36 -20.64 14.75
CA PRO A 131 3.61 -19.68 13.96
C PRO A 131 2.11 -19.98 14.06
N ASP A 132 1.29 -18.95 14.28
CA ASP A 132 -0.17 -19.09 14.17
C ASP A 132 -0.54 -19.76 12.85
N GLU A 133 -1.66 -20.50 12.84
CA GLU A 133 -2.12 -21.19 11.65
C GLU A 133 -2.28 -20.21 10.47
N PRO A 134 -1.90 -20.63 9.25
CA PRO A 134 -2.16 -19.83 8.06
C PRO A 134 -3.66 -19.64 7.85
N ILE A 135 -4.09 -18.42 7.56
CA ILE A 135 -5.49 -18.14 7.24
C ILE A 135 -5.96 -18.98 6.03
N LYS A 136 -7.17 -19.52 6.13
CA LYS A 136 -7.81 -20.25 5.03
C LYS A 136 -8.14 -19.30 3.87
N PRO A 137 -7.94 -19.69 2.60
CA PRO A 137 -8.23 -18.83 1.45
C PRO A 137 -9.65 -18.27 1.42
N SER A 138 -10.65 -19.07 1.81
CA SER A 138 -12.05 -18.63 1.87
C SER A 138 -12.29 -17.48 2.86
N LYS A 139 -11.63 -17.51 4.02
CA LYS A 139 -11.70 -16.43 5.01
C LYS A 139 -10.91 -15.19 4.54
N LEU A 140 -9.82 -15.40 3.80
CA LEU A 140 -9.00 -14.32 3.28
C LEU A 140 -9.77 -13.46 2.26
N VAL A 141 -10.55 -14.07 1.36
CA VAL A 141 -11.36 -13.32 0.38
C VAL A 141 -12.34 -12.37 1.08
N GLY A 142 -13.07 -12.85 2.09
CA GLY A 142 -14.00 -12.00 2.85
C GLY A 142 -13.31 -10.86 3.58
N ARG A 143 -12.11 -11.10 4.14
CA ARG A 143 -11.30 -10.05 4.77
C ARG A 143 -10.77 -9.04 3.76
N LEU A 144 -10.30 -9.49 2.59
CA LEU A 144 -9.85 -8.61 1.52
C LEU A 144 -10.96 -7.66 1.05
N LEU A 145 -12.18 -8.19 0.83
CA LEU A 145 -13.33 -7.36 0.43
C LEU A 145 -13.64 -6.30 1.50
N LEU A 146 -13.63 -6.69 2.77
CA LEU A 146 -13.97 -5.78 3.86
C LEU A 146 -12.91 -4.69 4.04
N ILE A 147 -11.61 -5.02 4.00
CA ILE A 147 -10.57 -3.99 4.11
C ILE A 147 -10.55 -3.08 2.88
N MET A 148 -10.80 -3.59 1.67
CA MET A 148 -10.92 -2.75 0.48
C MET A 148 -12.07 -1.75 0.60
N LEU A 149 -13.23 -2.20 1.08
CA LEU A 149 -14.38 -1.34 1.32
C LEU A 149 -14.05 -0.24 2.34
N VAL A 150 -13.41 -0.59 3.45
CA VAL A 150 -12.97 0.38 4.47
C VAL A 150 -11.95 1.35 3.88
N THR A 151 -10.97 0.88 3.11
CA THR A 151 -9.97 1.74 2.48
C THR A 151 -10.61 2.74 1.53
N VAL A 152 -11.63 2.37 0.75
CA VAL A 152 -12.36 3.32 -0.12
C VAL A 152 -13.01 4.44 0.72
N PHE A 153 -13.74 4.08 1.78
CA PHE A 153 -14.46 5.06 2.60
C PHE A 153 -13.53 5.93 3.45
N VAL A 154 -12.38 5.39 3.87
CA VAL A 154 -11.43 6.04 4.77
C VAL A 154 -10.39 6.85 3.99
N ALA A 155 -9.99 6.42 2.78
CA ALA A 155 -8.95 7.10 1.99
C ALA A 155 -9.37 8.49 1.51
N LEU A 156 -10.63 8.69 1.11
CA LEU A 156 -11.14 9.98 0.64
C LEU A 156 -11.00 11.10 1.70
N PRO A 157 -11.48 10.91 2.95
CA PRO A 157 -11.24 11.88 4.02
C PRO A 157 -9.78 12.01 4.43
N LEU A 158 -9.02 10.90 4.44
CA LEU A 158 -7.61 10.90 4.84
C LEU A 158 -6.73 11.66 3.86
N LEU A 159 -7.00 11.61 2.56
CA LEU A 159 -6.28 12.39 1.55
C LEU A 159 -6.37 13.88 1.87
N THR A 160 -7.58 14.40 2.10
CA THR A 160 -7.82 15.80 2.44
C THR A 160 -7.11 16.21 3.73
N ILE A 161 -7.22 15.40 4.79
CA ILE A 161 -6.58 15.68 6.09
C ILE A 161 -5.05 15.55 6.01
N SER A 162 -4.54 14.59 5.25
CA SER A 162 -3.11 14.30 5.14
C SER A 162 -2.32 15.40 4.42
N MET A 163 -2.94 16.15 3.50
CA MET A 163 -2.29 17.33 2.92
C MET A 163 -2.03 18.42 3.97
N TYR A 164 -2.94 18.60 4.94
CA TYR A 164 -2.76 19.58 6.02
C TYR A 164 -1.83 19.08 7.14
N PHE A 165 -1.76 17.77 7.36
CA PHE A 165 -0.99 17.17 8.47
C PHE A 165 0.10 16.20 8.00
N LEU A 166 0.73 16.48 6.85
CA LEU A 166 1.71 15.60 6.22
C LEU A 166 2.81 15.15 7.18
N PHE A 167 3.32 16.06 8.00
CA PHE A 167 4.32 15.75 9.02
C PHE A 167 3.82 14.72 10.04
N PHE A 168 2.61 14.89 10.59
CA PHE A 168 2.04 13.94 11.53
C PHE A 168 1.70 12.60 10.85
N ALA A 169 1.29 12.62 9.58
CA ALA A 169 1.06 11.40 8.81
C ALA A 169 2.35 10.58 8.65
N LEU A 170 3.47 11.23 8.33
CA LEU A 170 4.79 10.57 8.24
C LEU A 170 5.27 10.00 9.57
N VAL A 171 5.08 10.75 10.67
CA VAL A 171 5.42 10.27 12.03
C VAL A 171 4.51 9.12 12.47
N GLY A 172 3.24 9.12 12.05
CA GLY A 172 2.27 8.07 12.36
C GLY A 172 2.45 6.79 11.53
N LEU A 173 3.06 6.89 10.35
CA LEU A 173 3.13 5.80 9.35
C LEU A 173 3.73 4.50 9.91
N PRO A 174 4.84 4.50 10.68
CA PRO A 174 5.42 3.29 11.26
C PRO A 174 4.48 2.53 12.21
N PHE A 175 3.46 3.18 12.76
CA PHE A 175 2.50 2.55 13.67
C PHE A 175 1.35 1.85 12.96
N ILE A 176 0.94 2.36 11.80
CA ILE A 176 -0.29 1.94 11.11
C ILE A 176 -0.03 1.08 9.87
N PHE A 177 1.14 1.15 9.25
CA PHE A 177 1.41 0.47 7.97
C PHE A 177 1.31 -1.07 8.04
N THR A 178 1.48 -1.66 9.23
CA THR A 178 1.33 -3.11 9.46
C THR A 178 -0.09 -3.53 9.85
N ALA A 179 -1.00 -2.58 10.13
CA ALA A 179 -2.38 -2.87 10.52
C ALA A 179 -3.17 -3.65 9.46
N PRO A 180 -3.08 -3.33 8.16
CA PRO A 180 -3.70 -4.14 7.11
C PRO A 180 -3.21 -5.59 7.15
N VAL A 181 -1.92 -5.80 7.38
CA VAL A 181 -1.32 -7.15 7.45
C VAL A 181 -1.81 -7.91 8.67
N ALA A 182 -1.89 -7.25 9.83
CA ALA A 182 -2.40 -7.86 11.06
C ALA A 182 -3.88 -8.30 10.96
N TYR A 183 -4.66 -7.59 10.17
CA TYR A 183 -6.02 -7.99 9.83
C TYR A 183 -6.03 -9.11 8.79
N LEU A 184 -5.28 -9.00 7.70
CA LEU A 184 -5.31 -9.98 6.62
C LEU A 184 -4.71 -11.34 7.02
N SER A 185 -3.79 -11.36 8.00
CA SER A 185 -3.17 -12.56 8.53
C SER A 185 -4.12 -13.50 9.27
N GLY A 186 -5.29 -13.00 9.71
CA GLY A 186 -6.24 -13.76 10.52
C GLY A 186 -6.19 -13.43 12.02
N ASP A 187 -5.11 -12.82 12.49
CA ASP A 187 -4.76 -12.79 13.92
C ASP A 187 -5.61 -11.80 14.73
N LYS A 188 -6.10 -10.75 14.08
CA LYS A 188 -6.96 -9.72 14.68
C LYS A 188 -8.17 -9.42 13.80
N GLY A 189 -9.23 -8.92 14.41
CA GLY A 189 -10.36 -8.33 13.70
C GLY A 189 -9.98 -6.94 13.16
N LEU A 190 -10.81 -6.37 12.28
CA LEU A 190 -10.50 -5.10 11.61
C LEU A 190 -10.15 -3.98 12.61
N PHE A 191 -11.04 -3.74 13.58
CA PHE A 191 -10.86 -2.67 14.55
C PHE A 191 -9.79 -2.95 15.60
N SER A 192 -9.49 -4.23 15.88
CA SER A 192 -8.43 -4.61 16.83
C SER A 192 -7.04 -4.66 16.19
N ALA A 193 -6.95 -4.66 14.85
CA ALA A 193 -5.68 -4.69 14.13
C ALA A 193 -4.86 -3.40 14.32
N ILE A 194 -5.52 -2.24 14.37
CA ILE A 194 -4.86 -0.93 14.57
C ILE A 194 -4.18 -0.85 15.95
N PRO A 195 -4.89 -0.94 17.09
CA PRO A 195 -4.24 -0.82 18.40
C PRO A 195 -3.22 -1.94 18.65
N TYR A 196 -3.43 -3.12 18.06
CA TYR A 196 -2.44 -4.21 18.10
C TYR A 196 -1.15 -3.84 17.36
N SER A 197 -1.27 -3.28 16.16
CA SER A 197 -0.13 -2.88 15.34
C SER A 197 0.64 -1.73 15.97
N VAL A 198 -0.06 -0.73 16.54
CA VAL A 198 0.56 0.36 17.31
C VAL A 198 1.42 -0.20 18.45
N LYS A 199 0.87 -1.16 19.22
CA LYS A 199 1.57 -1.78 20.35
C LYS A 199 2.82 -2.55 19.92
N LEU A 200 2.75 -3.26 18.79
CA LEU A 200 3.92 -3.96 18.22
C LEU A 200 4.97 -2.97 17.71
N SER A 201 4.53 -2.02 16.88
CA SER A 201 5.39 -1.06 16.19
C SER A 201 6.08 -0.07 17.12
N PHE A 202 5.52 0.24 18.30
CA PHE A 202 6.12 1.19 19.23
C PHE A 202 7.56 0.86 19.59
N ARG A 203 7.87 -0.43 19.80
CA ARG A 203 9.23 -0.89 20.14
C ARG A 203 10.16 -0.98 18.93
N TYR A 204 9.59 -0.92 17.72
CA TYR A 204 10.27 -1.05 16.44
C TYR A 204 10.27 0.24 15.62
N TYR A 205 9.82 1.34 16.21
CA TYR A 205 9.56 2.60 15.52
C TYR A 205 10.72 3.04 14.61
N PHE A 206 11.93 3.18 15.16
CA PHE A 206 13.10 3.63 14.38
C PHE A 206 13.52 2.63 13.28
N ALA A 207 13.36 1.33 13.51
CA ALA A 207 13.70 0.31 12.51
C ALA A 207 12.71 0.32 11.34
N ASN A 208 11.41 0.43 11.65
CA ASN A 208 10.35 0.58 10.66
C ASN A 208 10.50 1.90 9.90
N MET A 209 10.71 3.02 10.61
CA MET A 209 10.88 4.34 10.00
C MET A 209 12.07 4.38 9.04
N ARG A 210 13.21 3.78 9.40
CA ARG A 210 14.36 3.64 8.49
C ARG A 210 14.00 2.85 7.23
N SER A 211 13.27 1.75 7.38
CA SER A 211 12.91 0.89 6.25
C SER A 211 11.89 1.57 5.33
N ILE A 212 10.93 2.27 5.91
CA ILE A 212 9.97 3.13 5.20
C ILE A 212 10.73 4.23 4.44
N ALA A 213 11.68 4.91 5.08
CA ALA A 213 12.47 5.96 4.45
C ALA A 213 13.25 5.46 3.23
N VAL A 214 13.76 4.23 3.25
CA VAL A 214 14.40 3.61 2.07
C VAL A 214 13.40 3.43 0.92
N VAL A 215 12.18 2.99 1.21
CA VAL A 215 11.15 2.84 0.17
C VAL A 215 10.70 4.19 -0.35
N LEU A 216 10.49 5.19 0.52
CA LEU A 216 10.17 6.56 0.11
C LEU A 216 11.29 7.17 -0.74
N PHE A 217 12.55 6.92 -0.41
CA PHE A 217 13.67 7.36 -1.24
C PHE A 217 13.65 6.69 -2.62
N ALA A 218 13.31 5.40 -2.71
CA ALA A 218 13.15 4.72 -3.99
C ALA A 218 11.98 5.29 -4.82
N VAL A 219 10.87 5.67 -4.18
CA VAL A 219 9.75 6.38 -4.81
C VAL A 219 10.25 7.72 -5.39
N LEU A 220 10.93 8.54 -4.59
CA LEU A 220 11.46 9.83 -5.05
C LEU A 220 12.44 9.71 -6.22
N VAL A 221 13.30 8.68 -6.20
CA VAL A 221 14.23 8.42 -7.31
C VAL A 221 13.47 7.97 -8.57
N ALA A 222 12.44 7.14 -8.42
CA ALA A 222 11.58 6.73 -9.53
C ALA A 222 10.83 7.92 -10.13
N ASP A 223 10.22 8.76 -9.29
CA ASP A 223 9.51 9.98 -9.70
C ASP A 223 10.41 10.98 -10.43
N PHE A 224 11.71 10.98 -10.13
CA PHE A 224 12.68 11.80 -10.87
C PHE A 224 13.11 11.17 -12.20
N LEU A 225 13.33 9.86 -12.24
CA LEU A 225 13.92 9.19 -13.40
C LEU A 225 12.91 8.79 -14.47
N ILE A 226 11.74 8.30 -14.08
CA ILE A 226 10.73 7.77 -15.01
C ILE A 226 10.22 8.85 -15.97
N PRO A 227 9.92 10.09 -15.53
CA PRO A 227 9.48 11.14 -16.44
C PRO A 227 10.48 11.46 -17.55
N LEU A 228 11.78 11.20 -17.35
CA LEU A 228 12.79 11.40 -18.40
C LEU A 228 12.54 10.53 -19.64
N ILE A 229 11.86 9.38 -19.48
CA ILE A 229 11.49 8.47 -20.57
C ILE A 229 10.43 9.10 -21.47
N SER A 230 9.59 10.00 -20.95
CA SER A 230 8.54 10.68 -21.73
C SER A 230 9.13 11.50 -22.89
N ASN A 231 10.36 11.98 -22.75
CA ASN A 231 11.09 12.69 -23.81
C ASN A 231 11.48 11.79 -24.98
N VAL A 232 11.49 10.46 -24.79
CA VAL A 232 11.84 9.48 -25.83
C VAL A 232 10.59 8.83 -26.41
N SER A 233 9.70 8.34 -25.55
CA SER A 233 8.44 7.71 -25.95
C SER A 233 7.41 7.78 -24.84
N LEU A 234 6.28 8.44 -25.13
CA LEU A 234 5.17 8.57 -24.20
C LEU A 234 4.54 7.19 -23.85
N THR A 235 4.45 6.28 -24.82
CA THR A 235 3.96 4.92 -24.59
C THR A 235 4.89 4.12 -23.68
N ALA A 236 6.21 4.20 -23.92
CA ALA A 236 7.18 3.54 -23.06
C ALA A 236 7.17 4.11 -21.65
N PHE A 237 7.02 5.43 -21.51
CA PHE A 237 6.83 6.10 -20.24
C PHE A 237 5.65 5.52 -19.45
N TYR A 238 4.43 5.46 -20.02
CA TYR A 238 3.26 4.93 -19.28
C TYR A 238 3.42 3.46 -18.87
N ILE A 239 4.05 2.64 -19.70
CA ILE A 239 4.29 1.21 -19.38
C ILE A 239 5.32 1.08 -18.24
N VAL A 240 6.44 1.82 -18.32
CA VAL A 240 7.49 1.78 -17.30
C VAL A 240 6.99 2.38 -15.99
N ASP A 241 6.25 3.48 -16.05
CA ASP A 241 5.62 4.10 -14.89
C ASP A 241 4.70 3.11 -14.17
N ALA A 242 3.79 2.47 -14.90
CA ALA A 242 2.92 1.44 -14.33
C ALA A 242 3.71 0.26 -13.73
N ALA A 243 4.80 -0.17 -14.39
CA ALA A 243 5.65 -1.27 -13.94
C ALA A 243 6.40 -0.95 -12.64
N VAL A 244 6.97 0.24 -12.53
CA VAL A 244 7.72 0.69 -11.35
C VAL A 244 6.77 1.04 -10.21
N THR A 245 5.67 1.73 -10.48
CA THR A 245 4.64 2.03 -9.48
C THR A 245 4.10 0.73 -8.86
N THR A 246 3.76 -0.26 -9.68
CA THR A 246 3.35 -1.58 -9.17
C THR A 246 4.43 -2.23 -8.32
N TRP A 247 5.70 -2.19 -8.77
CA TRP A 247 6.82 -2.76 -8.03
C TRP A 247 7.04 -2.08 -6.66
N LEU A 248 6.90 -0.75 -6.60
CA LEU A 248 6.99 0.03 -5.36
C LEU A 248 5.85 -0.33 -4.40
N TRP A 249 4.61 -0.40 -4.87
CA TRP A 249 3.45 -0.82 -4.07
C TRP A 249 3.63 -2.23 -3.49
N LEU A 250 4.08 -3.20 -4.29
CA LEU A 250 4.37 -4.55 -3.81
C LEU A 250 5.56 -4.59 -2.84
N SER A 251 6.55 -3.70 -3.00
CA SER A 251 7.67 -3.56 -2.08
C SER A 251 7.23 -3.00 -0.72
N ILE A 252 6.33 -2.02 -0.70
CA ILE A 252 5.67 -1.51 0.53
C ILE A 252 4.91 -2.64 1.22
N ALA A 253 4.12 -3.41 0.46
CA ALA A 253 3.39 -4.56 0.98
C ALA A 253 4.33 -5.61 1.59
N ARG A 254 5.44 -5.90 0.92
CA ARG A 254 6.47 -6.82 1.41
C ARG A 254 7.11 -6.31 2.69
N LEU A 255 7.46 -5.03 2.75
CA LEU A 255 7.99 -4.41 3.96
C LEU A 255 6.99 -4.52 5.12
N ALA A 256 5.73 -4.19 4.91
CA ALA A 256 4.68 -4.33 5.92
C ALA A 256 4.56 -5.77 6.43
N ALA A 257 4.60 -6.75 5.52
CA ALA A 257 4.53 -8.16 5.86
C ALA A 257 5.75 -8.67 6.63
N ILE A 258 6.97 -8.30 6.20
CA ILE A 258 8.22 -8.61 6.90
C ILE A 258 8.19 -8.01 8.30
N SER A 259 7.97 -6.70 8.42
CA SER A 259 7.92 -6.01 9.70
C SER A 259 6.90 -6.66 10.62
N TYR A 260 5.71 -6.96 10.13
CA TYR A 260 4.68 -7.63 10.91
C TYR A 260 5.14 -9.00 11.45
N CYS A 261 5.65 -9.87 10.58
CA CYS A 261 6.17 -11.18 10.96
C CYS A 261 7.31 -11.08 11.98
N THR A 262 8.30 -10.21 11.72
CA THR A 262 9.45 -10.00 12.62
C THR A 262 9.04 -9.48 13.99
N MET A 263 8.18 -8.46 14.04
CA MET A 263 7.71 -7.88 15.31
C MET A 263 6.93 -8.88 16.15
N LYS A 264 6.18 -9.77 15.48
CA LYS A 264 5.40 -10.80 16.14
C LYS A 264 6.27 -11.94 16.67
N ASP A 265 7.22 -12.41 15.86
CA ASP A 265 8.08 -13.55 16.19
C ASP A 265 9.16 -13.21 17.21
N TYR A 266 9.62 -11.96 17.21
CA TYR A 266 10.63 -11.48 18.15
C TYR A 266 10.09 -10.31 18.97
N PRO A 267 9.10 -10.51 19.86
CA PRO A 267 8.59 -9.40 20.65
C PRO A 267 9.71 -8.90 21.56
N ILE A 268 10.14 -7.63 21.41
CA ILE A 268 11.13 -7.00 22.30
C ILE A 268 10.52 -6.95 23.70
N ARG A 269 10.82 -7.92 24.56
CA ARG A 269 10.50 -7.88 26.00
C ARG A 269 11.74 -7.28 26.67
N SER A 270 11.59 -6.17 27.39
CA SER A 270 12.65 -5.54 28.20
C SER A 270 13.93 -5.07 27.49
N GLY A 271 13.83 -4.17 26.50
CA GLY A 271 14.95 -3.32 26.05
C GLY A 271 16.13 -3.98 25.31
N ARG A 272 16.24 -5.32 25.30
CA ARG A 272 17.20 -6.05 24.48
C ARG A 272 16.64 -6.22 23.08
N ARG A 273 17.29 -5.59 22.10
CA ARG A 273 16.96 -5.75 20.68
C ARG A 273 17.28 -7.19 20.24
N PRO A 274 16.36 -7.91 19.56
CA PRO A 274 16.75 -9.09 18.82
C PRO A 274 17.69 -8.65 17.69
N TYR A 275 18.85 -9.30 17.60
CA TYR A 275 19.79 -9.15 16.49
C TYR A 275 19.22 -9.82 15.24
N ALA A 276 18.24 -9.20 14.58
CA ALA A 276 17.74 -9.67 13.29
C ALA A 276 16.98 -8.59 12.52
N ILE A 277 17.65 -7.49 12.12
CA ILE A 277 17.33 -6.67 10.92
C ILE A 277 18.63 -6.13 10.32
#